data_AF-A0A7S0VVA9-F1
#
_entry.id   AF-A0A7S0VVA9-F1
#
_cell.length_a   1.000
_cell.length_b   1.000
_cell.length_c   1.000
_cell.angle_alpha   90.00
_cell.angle_beta   90.00
_cell.angle_gamma   90.00
#
_symmetry.space_group_name_H-M   'P 1'
#
loop_
_entity.id
_entity.type
_entity.pdbx_description
1 polymer ?
#
loop_
_entity_poly.entity_id
_entity_poly.type
_entity_poly.pdbx_seq_one_letter_code
_entity_poly.pdbx_strand_id
1 'polypeptide(L)'
;FAKRYDTCPERNYWIMKPAGSSRGRGIFVFNDISAVSYTEVVIVQRYVDRPMLLDGYKFDLRLYVCVTSMNPLECFIYKRGFGRLSSEVYSTDPKDMANKYIHLTNSSINRHNPNSMQRMAIRQDKQLEGGSKISLDYLWKRLAADGVDTKLLWVRIKQVVLKTLYCVQDNIP
;
A
#
# COMPACT_ATOMS: atom_id res chain seq x y z
N PHE A 1 -12.43 -8.58 -16.22
CA PHE A 1 -12.63 -7.30 -15.50
C PHE A 1 -12.75 -7.60 -14.02
N ALA A 2 -11.77 -7.20 -13.19
CA ALA A 2 -11.91 -7.28 -11.74
C ALA A 2 -13.10 -6.40 -11.33
N LYS A 3 -14.18 -7.02 -10.83
CA LYS A 3 -15.41 -6.32 -10.45
C LYS A 3 -15.08 -5.29 -9.37
N ARG A 4 -15.16 -4.00 -9.71
CA ARG A 4 -15.43 -2.98 -8.70
C ARG A 4 -16.86 -3.24 -8.21
N TYR A 5 -16.99 -3.66 -6.97
CA TYR A 5 -18.29 -3.73 -6.31
C TYR A 5 -18.79 -2.30 -6.10
N ASP A 6 -19.46 -1.73 -7.10
CA ASP A 6 -20.00 -0.35 -7.10
C ASP A 6 -21.44 -0.28 -6.54
N THR A 7 -21.78 -1.08 -5.53
CA THR A 7 -23.12 -1.09 -4.92
C THR A 7 -23.15 -0.91 -3.40
N CYS A 8 -22.01 -0.62 -2.76
CA CYS A 8 -22.00 -0.24 -1.33
C CYS A 8 -21.88 1.28 -1.18
N PRO A 9 -22.62 1.90 -0.22
CA PRO A 9 -22.45 3.31 0.10
C PRO A 9 -20.98 3.61 0.39
N GLU A 10 -20.47 4.74 -0.12
CA GLU A 10 -19.12 5.17 0.21
C GLU A 10 -18.98 5.33 1.72
N ARG A 11 -18.04 4.59 2.31
CA ARG A 11 -17.81 4.64 3.74
C ARG A 11 -16.95 5.85 4.06
N ASN A 12 -17.34 6.59 5.10
CA ASN A 12 -16.63 7.78 5.55
C ASN A 12 -15.35 7.41 6.31
N TYR A 13 -14.35 6.85 5.64
CA TYR A 13 -13.06 6.51 6.25
C TYR A 13 -11.93 7.41 5.75
N TRP A 14 -11.13 7.88 6.69
CA TRP A 14 -10.01 8.78 6.50
C TRP A 14 -8.77 8.21 7.19
N ILE A 15 -7.60 8.52 6.66
CA ILE A 15 -6.32 8.17 7.27
C ILE A 15 -5.54 9.44 7.58
N MET A 16 -5.15 9.59 8.85
CA MET A 16 -4.29 10.67 9.28
C MET A 16 -2.83 10.22 9.26
N LYS A 17 -1.94 11.10 8.78
CA LYS A 17 -0.50 10.85 8.71
C LYS A 17 0.25 12.09 9.20
N PRO A 18 1.12 11.99 10.22
CA PRO A 18 1.98 13.11 10.61
C PRO A 18 2.94 13.49 9.48
N ALA A 19 3.11 14.79 9.22
CA ALA A 19 4.07 15.28 8.25
C ALA A 19 5.51 15.01 8.71
N GLY A 20 6.41 14.66 7.78
CA GLY A 20 7.81 14.38 8.09
C GLY A 20 8.08 13.10 8.89
N SER A 21 7.06 12.33 9.27
CA SER A 21 7.23 11.06 9.99
C SER A 21 7.49 9.89 9.05
N SER A 22 8.17 8.87 9.57
CA SER A 22 8.47 7.63 8.86
C SER A 22 8.09 6.40 9.69
N ARG A 23 8.14 5.21 9.07
CA ARG A 23 7.87 3.90 9.71
C ARG A 23 6.43 3.69 10.20
N GLY A 24 5.51 4.57 9.79
CA GLY A 24 4.07 4.47 10.11
C GLY A 24 3.69 4.87 11.54
N ARG A 25 4.57 5.62 12.24
CA ARG A 25 4.26 6.13 13.58
C ARG A 25 3.19 7.23 13.50
N GLY A 26 2.21 7.16 14.40
CA GLY A 26 1.11 8.13 14.48
C GLY A 26 0.08 8.03 13.35
N ILE A 27 0.15 6.99 12.50
CA ILE A 27 -0.85 6.77 11.45
C ILE A 27 -2.02 5.96 12.02
N PHE A 28 -3.23 6.46 11.83
CA PHE A 28 -4.45 5.72 12.15
C PHE A 28 -5.58 6.06 11.17
N VAL A 29 -6.55 5.16 11.11
CA VAL A 29 -7.76 5.32 10.30
C VAL A 29 -8.89 5.74 11.23
N PHE A 30 -9.72 6.68 10.79
CA PHE A 30 -10.84 7.23 11.55
C PHE A 30 -12.04 7.47 10.62
N ASN A 31 -13.23 7.59 11.21
CA ASN A 31 -14.47 7.87 10.48
C ASN A 31 -15.23 9.10 10.99
N ASP A 32 -14.72 9.75 12.04
CA ASP A 32 -15.26 10.96 12.62
C ASP A 32 -14.12 11.98 12.78
N ILE A 33 -14.21 13.09 12.05
CA ILE A 33 -13.21 14.15 12.09
C ILE A 33 -13.20 14.88 13.44
N SER A 34 -14.33 14.91 14.14
CA SER A 34 -14.44 15.57 15.45
C SER A 34 -13.66 14.83 16.54
N ALA A 35 -13.43 13.53 16.35
CA ALA A 35 -12.65 12.69 17.25
C ALA A 35 -11.12 12.85 17.08
N VAL A 36 -10.66 13.66 16.13
CA VAL A 36 -9.25 13.81 15.80
C VAL A 36 -8.71 15.14 16.32
N SER A 37 -7.74 15.05 17.25
CA SER A 37 -6.92 16.19 17.68
C SER A 37 -5.49 16.01 17.18
N TYR A 38 -4.89 17.11 16.70
CA TYR A 38 -3.52 17.12 16.21
C TYR A 38 -2.81 18.41 16.68
N THR A 39 -1.62 18.23 17.25
CA THR A 39 -0.76 19.32 17.74
C THR A 39 0.37 19.65 16.76
N GLU A 40 0.53 18.83 15.72
CA GLU A 40 1.58 18.92 14.71
C GLU A 40 0.96 18.98 13.30
N VAL A 41 1.78 19.30 12.30
CA VAL A 41 1.33 19.29 10.89
C VAL A 41 0.99 17.85 10.48
N VAL A 42 -0.26 17.65 10.06
CA VAL A 42 -0.78 16.34 9.61
C VAL A 42 -1.39 16.44 8.22
N ILE A 43 -1.39 15.31 7.52
CA ILE A 43 -2.13 15.11 6.28
C ILE A 43 -3.32 14.19 6.58
N VAL A 44 -4.52 14.67 6.28
CA VAL A 44 -5.74 13.86 6.25
C VAL A 44 -6.04 13.48 4.82
N GLN A 45 -6.15 12.18 4.56
CA GLN A 45 -6.39 11.63 3.23
C GLN A 45 -7.56 10.67 3.27
N ARG A 46 -8.41 10.66 2.23
CA ARG A 46 -9.46 9.66 2.09
C ARG A 46 -8.84 8.26 2.11
N TYR A 47 -9.37 7.40 2.96
CA TYR A 47 -8.89 6.02 3.06
C TYR A 47 -9.37 5.21 1.86
N VAL A 48 -8.48 4.41 1.29
CA VAL A 48 -8.85 3.42 0.27
C VAL A 48 -9.40 2.20 0.99
N ASP A 49 -10.73 2.16 1.12
CA ASP A 49 -11.52 1.15 1.84
C ASP A 49 -11.84 -0.10 0.99
N ARG A 50 -11.64 -0.01 -0.34
CA ARG A 50 -11.74 -1.12 -1.29
C ARG A 50 -10.37 -1.38 -1.97
N PRO A 51 -9.30 -1.71 -1.22
CA PRO A 51 -8.01 -2.02 -1.82
C PRO A 51 -8.05 -3.37 -2.55
N MET A 52 -7.14 -3.54 -3.51
CA MET A 52 -6.83 -4.88 -4.01
C MET A 52 -6.20 -5.70 -2.87
N LEU A 53 -6.61 -6.96 -2.74
CA LEU A 53 -6.14 -7.87 -1.70
C LEU A 53 -5.41 -9.04 -2.35
N LEU A 54 -4.42 -9.59 -1.64
CA LEU A 54 -3.81 -10.87 -1.97
C LEU A 54 -4.18 -11.87 -0.88
N ASP A 55 -4.93 -12.91 -1.24
CA ASP A 55 -5.42 -13.95 -0.32
C ASP A 55 -6.14 -13.35 0.92
N GLY A 56 -6.86 -12.23 0.74
CA GLY A 56 -7.57 -11.52 1.81
C GLY A 56 -6.74 -10.50 2.59
N TYR A 57 -5.45 -10.33 2.30
CA TYR A 57 -4.56 -9.39 2.99
C TYR A 57 -4.32 -8.13 2.16
N LYS A 58 -4.26 -6.99 2.84
CA LYS A 58 -3.92 -5.72 2.21
C LYS A 58 -2.44 -5.70 1.88
N PHE A 59 -2.08 -5.11 0.74
CA PHE A 59 -0.67 -4.93 0.38
C PHE A 59 -0.40 -3.56 -0.24
N ASP A 60 0.88 -3.17 -0.22
CA ASP A 60 1.41 -2.07 -1.03
C ASP A 60 2.62 -2.55 -1.85
N LEU A 61 2.97 -1.79 -2.89
CA LEU A 61 4.13 -2.07 -3.73
C LEU A 61 5.29 -1.13 -3.36
N ARG A 62 6.47 -1.70 -3.17
CA ARG A 62 7.73 -0.97 -3.25
C ARG A 62 8.37 -1.19 -4.61
N LEU A 63 8.40 -0.12 -5.40
CA LEU A 63 9.08 -0.05 -6.68
C LEU A 63 10.24 0.95 -6.58
N TYR A 64 11.27 0.73 -7.38
CA TYR A 64 12.43 1.61 -7.46
C TYR A 64 12.44 2.32 -8.80
N VAL A 65 12.63 3.63 -8.76
CA VAL A 65 12.73 4.49 -9.94
C VAL A 65 14.06 5.22 -9.85
N CYS A 66 14.90 5.05 -10.87
CA CYS A 66 16.13 5.80 -11.05
C CYS A 66 15.85 6.95 -12.01
N VAL A 67 16.14 8.18 -11.61
CA VAL A 67 16.01 9.36 -12.46
C VAL A 67 17.43 9.80 -12.81
N THR A 68 17.74 9.82 -14.10
CA THR A 68 19.09 10.12 -14.62
C THR A 68 19.19 11.54 -15.15
N SER A 69 18.06 12.10 -15.57
CA SER A 69 17.97 13.48 -16.03
C SER A 69 16.57 14.02 -15.77
N MET A 70 16.47 15.30 -15.40
CA MET A 70 15.18 16.02 -15.33
C MET A 70 14.94 16.87 -16.57
N ASN A 71 16.00 17.26 -17.31
CA ASN A 71 15.88 18.08 -18.50
C ASN A 71 16.89 17.64 -19.59
N PRO A 72 16.51 16.75 -20.52
CA PRO A 72 15.17 16.15 -20.68
C PRO A 72 14.86 15.13 -19.58
N LEU A 73 13.58 14.94 -19.24
CA LEU A 73 13.19 13.94 -18.23
C LEU A 73 13.51 12.51 -18.72
N GLU A 74 14.43 11.85 -18.02
CA GLU A 74 14.81 10.46 -18.24
C GLU A 74 14.74 9.69 -16.92
N CYS A 75 13.99 8.59 -16.91
CA CYS A 75 13.87 7.73 -15.74
C CYS A 75 13.64 6.26 -16.09
N PHE A 76 14.06 5.38 -15.18
CA PHE A 76 14.02 3.93 -15.31
C PHE A 76 13.35 3.31 -14.09
N ILE A 77 12.29 2.53 -14.30
CA ILE A 77 11.69 1.72 -13.25
C ILE A 77 12.40 0.37 -13.20
N TYR A 78 12.99 0.03 -12.06
CA TYR A 78 13.62 -1.27 -11.88
C TYR A 78 12.56 -2.38 -11.99
N LYS A 79 12.87 -3.42 -12.77
CA LYS A 79 11.93 -4.52 -13.05
C LYS A 79 11.59 -5.35 -11.81
N ARG A 80 12.47 -5.34 -10.81
CA ARG A 80 12.24 -5.99 -9.52
C ARG A 80 11.78 -5.00 -8.48
N GLY A 81 10.99 -5.50 -7.56
CA GLY A 81 10.48 -4.80 -6.39
C GLY A 81 9.87 -5.82 -5.45
N PHE A 82 9.09 -5.36 -4.48
CA PHE A 82 8.38 -6.27 -3.58
C PHE A 82 7.03 -5.71 -3.15
N GLY A 83 6.10 -6.62 -2.91
CA GLY A 83 4.88 -6.34 -2.17
C GLY A 83 5.12 -6.41 -0.67
N ARG A 84 4.50 -5.53 0.10
CA ARG A 84 4.45 -5.62 1.56
C ARG A 84 3.02 -5.88 1.99
N LEU A 85 2.79 -7.00 2.66
CA LEU A 85 1.49 -7.39 3.16
C LEU A 85 1.26 -6.88 4.58
N SER A 86 -0.01 -6.66 4.90
CA SER A 86 -0.54 -6.62 6.26
C SER A 86 -0.38 -8.00 6.92
N SER A 87 -0.31 -8.04 8.25
CA SER A 87 -0.21 -9.29 9.01
C SER A 87 -1.58 -9.87 9.39
N GLU A 88 -2.64 -9.09 9.27
CA GLU A 88 -4.02 -9.51 9.52
C GLU A 88 -4.89 -9.38 8.25
N VAL A 89 -5.94 -10.21 8.20
CA VAL A 89 -6.92 -10.25 7.10
C VAL A 89 -7.64 -8.91 7.04
N TYR A 90 -7.85 -8.41 5.82
CA TYR A 90 -8.50 -7.13 5.60
C TYR A 90 -9.96 -7.17 6.07
N SER A 91 -10.32 -6.23 6.93
CA SER A 91 -11.68 -6.03 7.42
C SER A 91 -12.01 -4.55 7.36
N THR A 92 -13.30 -4.25 7.29
CA THR A 92 -13.86 -2.88 7.34
C THR A 92 -14.98 -2.76 8.35
N ASP A 93 -15.15 -3.81 9.18
CA ASP A 93 -16.01 -3.78 10.35
C ASP A 93 -15.53 -2.65 11.28
N PRO A 94 -16.41 -1.76 11.77
CA PRO A 94 -16.03 -0.66 12.65
C PRO A 94 -15.11 -1.07 13.81
N LYS A 95 -15.28 -2.29 14.37
CA LYS A 95 -14.44 -2.79 15.47
C LYS A 95 -12.98 -3.04 15.06
N ASP A 96 -12.74 -3.30 13.78
CA ASP A 96 -11.43 -3.66 13.23
C ASP A 96 -10.68 -2.43 12.70
N MET A 97 -11.36 -1.30 12.50
CA MET A 97 -10.79 -0.10 11.87
C MET A 97 -9.61 0.51 12.62
N ALA A 98 -9.59 0.38 13.95
CA ALA A 98 -8.47 0.81 14.79
C ALA A 98 -7.27 -0.16 14.74
N ASN A 99 -7.44 -1.37 14.20
CA ASN A 99 -6.39 -2.37 14.14
C ASN A 99 -5.38 -2.06 13.01
N LYS A 100 -4.28 -1.43 13.39
CA LYS A 100 -3.18 -1.08 12.48
C LYS A 100 -2.58 -2.26 11.70
N TYR A 101 -2.68 -3.49 12.21
CA TYR A 101 -2.13 -4.69 11.56
C TYR A 101 -2.96 -5.18 10.38
N ILE A 102 -4.20 -4.70 10.25
CA ILE A 102 -5.09 -4.90 9.10
C ILE A 102 -4.82 -3.81 8.05
N HIS A 103 -4.75 -2.56 8.50
CA HIS A 103 -4.84 -1.41 7.61
C HIS A 103 -3.49 -0.83 7.15
N LEU A 104 -2.40 -1.13 7.87
CA LEU A 104 -1.05 -0.65 7.57
C LEU A 104 -0.13 -1.80 7.17
N THR A 105 0.62 -1.61 6.10
CA THR A 105 1.50 -2.61 5.46
C THR A 105 2.97 -2.41 5.81
N ASN A 106 3.30 -1.39 6.61
CA ASN A 106 4.67 -1.11 7.02
C ASN A 106 5.25 -2.28 7.82
N SER A 107 6.41 -2.80 7.39
CA SER A 107 7.09 -3.90 8.08
C SER A 107 7.46 -3.54 9.52
N SER A 108 7.77 -2.27 9.81
CA SER A 108 8.02 -1.78 11.18
C SER A 108 6.81 -1.92 12.09
N ILE A 109 5.59 -1.84 11.57
CA ILE A 109 4.37 -2.06 12.36
C ILE A 109 4.10 -3.55 12.46
N ASN A 110 4.09 -4.26 11.33
CA ASN A 110 3.70 -5.66 11.29
C ASN A 110 4.68 -6.61 11.97
N ARG A 111 5.96 -6.23 12.11
CA ARG A 111 6.94 -7.01 12.90
C ARG A 111 6.60 -7.06 14.39
N HIS A 112 5.86 -6.08 14.90
CA HIS A 112 5.42 -6.04 16.30
C HIS A 112 4.03 -6.67 16.50
N ASN A 113 3.42 -7.25 15.47
CA ASN A 113 2.20 -8.04 15.67
C ASN A 113 2.60 -9.37 16.34
N PRO A 114 2.13 -9.66 17.57
CA PRO A 114 2.47 -10.89 18.28
C PRO A 114 2.05 -12.15 17.52
N ASN A 115 1.02 -12.07 16.68
CA ASN A 115 0.49 -13.19 15.92
C ASN A 115 1.12 -13.35 14.52
N SER A 116 2.02 -12.42 14.12
CA SER A 116 2.57 -12.38 12.76
C SER A 116 3.39 -13.62 12.40
N MET A 117 4.28 -14.07 13.29
CA MET A 117 5.16 -15.21 13.01
C MET A 117 4.39 -16.53 12.90
N GLN A 118 3.36 -16.72 13.74
CA GLN A 118 2.55 -17.94 13.71
C GLN A 118 1.68 -18.02 12.44
N ARG A 119 1.09 -16.89 12.01
CA ARG A 119 0.26 -16.84 10.78
C ARG A 119 1.09 -16.88 9.50
N MET A 120 2.33 -16.39 9.51
CA MET A 120 3.24 -16.50 8.37
C MET A 120 3.93 -17.86 8.27
N ALA A 121 4.17 -18.56 9.39
CA ALA A 121 4.68 -19.94 9.36
C ALA A 121 3.65 -20.94 8.78
N ILE A 122 2.35 -20.68 8.95
CA ILE A 122 1.28 -21.45 8.29
C ILE A 122 1.34 -21.27 6.76
N ARG A 123 1.83 -20.14 6.27
CA ARG A 123 2.14 -19.94 4.86
C ARG A 123 3.47 -20.62 4.56
N GLN A 124 3.44 -21.91 4.26
CA GLN A 124 4.59 -22.70 3.77
C GLN A 124 5.09 -22.25 2.38
N ASP A 125 4.98 -20.96 2.05
CA ASP A 125 5.42 -20.44 0.77
C ASP A 125 6.89 -20.00 0.89
N LYS A 126 7.79 -20.83 0.35
CA LYS A 126 9.26 -20.61 0.30
C LYS A 126 9.66 -19.31 -0.44
N GLN A 127 8.69 -18.55 -0.93
CA GLN A 127 8.84 -17.33 -1.73
C GLN A 127 8.65 -16.03 -0.90
N LEU A 128 8.42 -16.14 0.41
CA LEU A 128 8.43 -14.98 1.31
C LEU A 128 9.87 -14.55 1.58
N GLU A 129 10.27 -13.39 1.05
CA GLU A 129 11.59 -12.79 1.30
C GLU A 129 11.62 -12.15 2.70
N GLY A 130 11.64 -12.98 3.74
CA GLY A 130 11.77 -12.55 5.12
C GLY A 130 10.57 -11.76 5.65
N GLY A 131 9.61 -12.47 6.27
CA GLY A 131 8.44 -11.88 6.91
C GLY A 131 7.35 -11.47 5.92
N SER A 132 6.77 -10.27 6.09
CA SER A 132 5.57 -9.83 5.35
C SER A 132 5.82 -9.36 3.91
N LYS A 133 6.93 -9.76 3.30
CA LYS A 133 7.35 -9.30 1.97
C LYS A 133 7.29 -10.44 0.95
N ILE A 134 6.81 -10.13 -0.24
CA ILE A 134 6.79 -11.04 -1.39
C ILE A 134 7.45 -10.37 -2.58
N SER A 135 8.12 -11.15 -3.42
CA SER A 135 8.68 -10.62 -4.66
C SER A 135 7.57 -10.08 -5.57
N LEU A 136 7.91 -9.04 -6.35
CA LEU A 136 6.98 -8.46 -7.31
C LEU A 136 6.53 -9.49 -8.37
N ASP A 137 7.43 -10.36 -8.81
CA ASP A 137 7.16 -11.42 -9.78
C ASP A 137 6.13 -12.42 -9.26
N TYR A 138 6.26 -12.83 -7.99
CA TYR A 138 5.28 -13.71 -7.35
C TYR A 138 3.91 -13.02 -7.27
N LEU A 139 3.87 -11.76 -6.81
CA LEU A 139 2.64 -11.00 -6.73
C LEU A 139 1.94 -10.88 -8.09
N TRP A 140 2.68 -10.61 -9.17
CA TRP A 140 2.11 -10.55 -10.52
C TRP A 140 1.53 -11.88 -10.98
N LYS A 141 2.19 -13.00 -10.70
CA LYS A 141 1.65 -14.32 -11.03
C LYS A 141 0.34 -14.59 -10.29
N ARG A 142 0.27 -14.26 -9.00
CA ARG A 142 -0.95 -14.44 -8.19
C ARG A 142 -2.09 -13.55 -8.67
N LEU A 143 -1.84 -12.26 -8.87
CA LEU A 143 -2.86 -11.33 -9.36
C LEU A 143 -3.36 -11.72 -10.75
N ALA A 144 -2.48 -12.19 -11.63
CA ALA A 144 -2.88 -12.70 -12.94
C ALA A 144 -3.76 -13.96 -12.83
N ALA A 145 -3.44 -14.87 -11.91
CA ALA A 145 -4.27 -16.04 -11.62
C ALA A 145 -5.66 -15.65 -11.10
N ASP A 146 -5.77 -14.55 -10.35
CA ASP A 146 -7.03 -13.97 -9.89
C ASP A 146 -7.76 -13.14 -10.98
N GLY A 147 -7.27 -13.17 -12.23
CA GLY A 147 -7.90 -12.50 -13.38
C GLY A 147 -7.62 -11.00 -13.49
N VAL A 148 -6.59 -10.48 -12.79
CA VAL A 148 -6.14 -9.10 -12.93
C VAL A 148 -5.27 -8.96 -14.18
N ASP A 149 -5.57 -7.95 -15.00
CA ASP A 149 -4.70 -7.56 -16.12
C ASP A 149 -3.45 -6.83 -15.59
N THR A 150 -2.40 -7.61 -15.32
CA THR A 150 -1.13 -7.10 -14.78
C THR A 150 -0.36 -6.26 -15.79
N LYS A 151 -0.57 -6.46 -17.10
CA LYS A 151 0.06 -5.63 -18.14
C LYS A 151 -0.52 -4.22 -18.12
N LEU A 152 -1.85 -4.11 -18.08
CA LEU A 152 -2.53 -2.82 -17.96
C LEU A 152 -2.20 -2.14 -16.61
N LEU A 153 -2.14 -2.90 -15.52
CA LEU A 153 -1.75 -2.38 -14.22
C LEU A 153 -0.34 -1.78 -14.25
N TRP A 154 0.62 -2.46 -14.89
CA TRP A 154 1.98 -1.95 -15.05
C TRP A 154 2.04 -0.67 -15.90
N VAL A 155 1.23 -0.57 -16.96
CA VAL A 155 1.09 0.66 -17.75
C VAL A 155 0.60 1.82 -16.87
N ARG A 156 -0.41 1.58 -16.03
CA ARG A 156 -0.96 2.60 -15.12
C ARG A 156 0.06 3.02 -14.06
N ILE A 157 0.84 2.09 -13.52
CA ILE A 157 1.95 2.39 -12.58
C ILE A 157 2.97 3.32 -13.25
N LYS A 158 3.40 3.00 -14.48
CA LYS A 158 4.32 3.86 -15.25
C LYS A 158 3.76 5.27 -15.45
N GLN A 159 2.46 5.40 -15.73
CA GLN A 159 1.82 6.71 -15.88
C GLN A 159 1.82 7.51 -14.58
N VAL A 160 1.59 6.87 -13.42
CA VAL A 160 1.67 7.56 -12.12
C VAL A 160 3.09 8.06 -11.86
N VAL A 161 4.10 7.22 -12.09
CA VAL A 161 5.52 7.61 -11.93
C VAL A 161 5.86 8.79 -12.84
N LEU A 162 5.54 8.68 -14.13
CA LEU A 162 5.83 9.74 -15.10
C LEU A 162 5.16 11.07 -14.71
N LYS A 163 3.86 11.05 -14.39
CA LYS A 163 3.13 12.27 -14.00
C LYS A 163 3.68 12.88 -12.71
N THR A 164 4.12 12.06 -11.77
CA THR A 164 4.71 12.51 -10.50
C THR A 164 6.07 13.16 -10.71
N LEU A 165 6.90 12.64 -11.61
CA LEU A 165 8.18 13.27 -11.93
C LEU A 165 8.02 14.52 -12.78
N TYR A 166 7.11 14.47 -13.75
CA TYR A 166 6.85 15.58 -14.66
C TYR A 166 6.33 16.82 -13.94
N CYS A 167 5.47 16.67 -12.93
CA CYS A 167 4.93 17.83 -12.21
C CYS A 167 5.96 18.59 -11.37
N VAL A 168 7.13 18.00 -11.11
CA VAL A 168 8.23 18.65 -10.39
C VAL A 168 9.41 18.97 -11.29
N GLN A 169 9.33 18.70 -12.59
CA GLN A 169 10.45 18.81 -13.53
C GLN A 169 11.07 20.21 -13.53
N ASP A 170 10.24 21.25 -13.53
CA ASP A 170 10.70 22.65 -13.58
C ASP A 170 11.26 23.16 -12.24
N ASN A 171 11.08 22.39 -11.16
CA ASN A 171 11.53 22.76 -9.81
C ASN A 171 12.86 22.10 -9.43
N ILE A 172 13.38 21.18 -10.24
CA ILE A 172 14.65 20.50 -10.00
C ILE A 172 15.70 21.14 -10.93
N PRO A 173 16.74 21.79 -10.38
CA PRO A 173 17.79 22.44 -11.16
C PRO A 173 18.49 21.52 -12.16
#